data_AF-A0A9P8SH82-F1
#
_entry.id   AF-A0A9P8SH82-F1
#
_cell.length_a   1.000
_cell.length_b   1.000
_cell.length_c   1.000
_cell.angle_alpha   90.00
_cell.angle_beta   90.00
_cell.angle_gamma   90.00
#
_symmetry.space_group_name_H-M   'P 1'
#
loop_
_entity.id
_entity.type
_entity.pdbx_description
1 polymer ?
#
loop_
_entity_poly.entity_id
_entity_poly.type
_entity_poly.pdbx_seq_one_letter_code
_entity_poly.pdbx_strand_id
1 'polypeptide(L)'
;MRPFQRTILPLARARPSPALARATQGRRQFHVVSPGDAVAWAAETISSLHTFGLPWLLTLPLVAVGFNFSLRLPIQYYSRRLILTRNQLNPLLTAWSSRHASEASSIYRVRTARAKLHVARLTEKSRKRIYKAWGVQRWKAFASLFSIAPFIVVSEALRRLCGAPFGWIGHFFLQSGADPAAVSAALLDETLADGGISWINDLTVADPYYTLPLLCSAILARNSWGRLSTDQLRKLLKVNDTESPMTPISRVQTSIGRVLLLVPFFPILVADLPSAIFVFWATTFALNDVNESILERLVPKANPKLKPPQSRTKSSLDMPYMRGKLADTKTIKE
;
A
#
# COMPACT_ATOMS: atom_id res chain seq x y z
N MET A 1 -55.70 -28.14 48.48
CA MET A 1 -54.24 -28.30 48.28
C MET A 1 -53.88 -27.81 46.89
N ARG A 2 -53.25 -26.63 46.78
CA ARG A 2 -52.80 -26.00 45.52
C ARG A 2 -51.30 -25.70 45.64
N PRO A 3 -50.46 -26.00 44.64
CA PRO A 3 -49.03 -25.76 44.73
C PRO A 3 -48.63 -24.34 44.30
N PHE A 4 -47.68 -23.82 45.08
CA PHE A 4 -46.85 -22.62 44.98
C PHE A 4 -46.67 -21.97 43.59
N GLN A 5 -47.14 -20.72 43.48
CA GLN A 5 -46.61 -19.74 42.53
C GLN A 5 -45.36 -19.07 43.12
N ARG A 6 -44.22 -19.18 42.44
CA ARG A 6 -43.01 -18.42 42.74
C ARG A 6 -43.13 -17.02 42.17
N THR A 7 -43.24 -16.03 43.06
CA THR A 7 -43.14 -14.61 42.72
C THR A 7 -41.68 -14.26 42.45
N ILE A 8 -41.36 -13.89 41.21
CA ILE A 8 -40.04 -13.37 40.84
C ILE A 8 -40.03 -11.87 41.18
N LEU A 9 -39.26 -11.48 42.19
CA LEU A 9 -39.00 -10.07 42.51
C LEU A 9 -38.08 -9.47 41.43
N PRO A 10 -38.36 -8.25 40.92
CA PRO A 10 -37.47 -7.58 39.99
C PRO A 10 -36.22 -7.11 40.74
N LEU A 11 -35.04 -7.51 40.26
CA LEU A 11 -33.76 -6.92 40.67
C LEU A 11 -33.78 -5.42 40.30
N ALA A 12 -33.94 -4.57 41.30
CA ALA A 12 -33.78 -3.13 41.17
C ALA A 12 -32.34 -2.83 40.73
N ARG A 13 -32.18 -2.43 39.48
CA ARG A 13 -30.91 -1.95 38.92
C ARG A 13 -30.58 -0.62 39.59
N ALA A 14 -29.64 -0.62 40.53
CA ALA A 14 -29.07 0.60 41.07
C ALA A 14 -28.53 1.45 39.91
N ARG A 15 -29.19 2.59 39.64
CA ARG A 15 -28.67 3.63 38.74
C ARG A 15 -27.51 4.28 39.46
N PRO A 16 -26.28 4.30 38.91
CA PRO A 16 -25.22 5.10 39.48
C PRO A 16 -25.61 6.58 39.38
N SER A 17 -25.54 7.28 40.51
CA SER A 17 -25.78 8.72 40.63
C SER A 17 -24.90 9.51 39.64
N PRO A 18 -25.42 10.57 38.99
CA PRO A 18 -24.68 11.35 37.98
C PRO A 18 -23.61 12.29 38.57
N ALA A 19 -23.36 12.23 39.89
CA ALA A 19 -22.56 13.22 40.61
C ALA A 19 -21.03 12.96 40.62
N LEU A 20 -20.54 11.89 39.98
CA LEU A 20 -19.11 11.56 39.90
C LEU A 20 -18.53 11.64 38.47
N ALA A 21 -19.26 12.25 37.53
CA ALA A 21 -18.83 12.42 36.13
C ALA A 21 -18.12 13.77 35.88
N ARG A 22 -17.50 14.37 36.90
CA ARG A 22 -16.87 15.71 36.80
C ARG A 22 -15.44 15.73 37.33
N ALA A 23 -14.61 14.79 36.86
CA ALA A 23 -13.15 14.87 36.99
C ALA A 23 -12.44 13.97 35.97
N THR A 24 -12.69 14.18 34.69
CA THR A 24 -11.78 13.71 33.63
C THR A 24 -11.58 14.82 32.60
N GLN A 25 -10.97 15.94 33.02
CA GLN A 25 -10.29 16.87 32.09
C GLN A 25 -8.98 16.22 31.61
N GLY A 26 -9.13 15.11 30.89
CA GLY A 26 -8.05 14.35 30.28
C GLY A 26 -8.50 13.81 28.94
N ARG A 27 -9.32 14.56 28.21
CA ARG A 27 -9.55 14.28 26.79
C ARG A 27 -8.24 14.59 26.09
N ARG A 28 -7.49 13.55 25.72
CA ARG A 28 -6.36 13.67 24.77
C ARG A 28 -6.88 14.36 23.52
N GLN A 29 -6.57 15.64 23.38
CA GLN A 29 -6.83 16.37 22.15
C GLN A 29 -5.74 15.94 21.18
N PHE A 30 -6.09 15.02 20.29
CA PHE A 30 -5.24 14.72 19.14
C PHE A 30 -5.35 15.91 18.20
N HIS A 31 -4.42 16.86 18.32
CA HIS A 31 -4.25 17.88 17.31
C HIS A 31 -3.72 17.18 16.07
N VAL A 32 -4.55 17.14 15.02
CA VAL A 32 -4.07 16.78 13.69
C VAL A 32 -3.14 17.91 13.29
N VAL A 33 -1.84 17.64 13.36
CA VAL A 33 -0.79 18.58 12.93
C VAL A 33 -1.10 19.00 11.50
N SER A 34 -1.13 20.32 11.25
CA SER A 34 -1.34 20.81 9.90
C SER A 34 -0.23 20.26 9.02
N PRO A 35 -0.51 19.81 7.78
CA PRO A 35 0.56 19.33 6.92
C PRO A 35 1.60 20.42 6.61
N GLY A 36 1.29 21.71 6.82
CA GLY A 36 2.27 22.82 6.84
C GLY A 36 3.26 22.74 7.99
N ASP A 37 2.78 22.47 9.20
CA ASP A 37 3.62 22.32 10.39
C ASP A 37 4.50 21.08 10.28
N ALA A 38 4.00 20.00 9.67
CA ALA A 38 4.78 18.80 9.42
C ALA A 38 5.96 19.06 8.46
N VAL A 39 5.75 19.90 7.44
CA VAL A 39 6.80 20.33 6.52
C VAL A 39 7.81 21.25 7.22
N ALA A 40 7.33 22.22 8.01
CA ALA A 40 8.21 23.10 8.78
C ALA A 40 9.08 22.31 9.78
N TRP A 41 8.49 21.36 10.49
CA TRP A 41 9.21 20.49 11.42
C TRP A 41 10.25 19.61 10.71
N ALA A 42 9.91 19.09 9.52
CA ALA A 42 10.86 18.34 8.71
C ALA A 42 12.03 19.23 8.25
N ALA A 43 11.75 20.46 7.81
CA ALA A 43 12.79 21.42 7.42
C ALA A 43 13.73 21.76 8.59
N GLU A 44 13.17 22.08 9.76
CA GLU A 44 13.94 22.35 10.98
C GLU A 44 14.81 21.16 11.38
N THR A 45 14.26 19.94 11.33
CA THR A 45 15.01 18.72 11.63
C THR A 45 16.17 18.54 10.65
N ILE A 46 15.94 18.76 9.35
CA ILE A 46 16.98 18.65 8.32
C ILE A 46 18.10 19.68 8.54
N SER A 47 17.76 20.96 8.76
CA SER A 47 18.76 21.99 9.06
C SER A 47 19.50 21.71 10.37
N SER A 48 18.83 21.18 11.39
CA SER A 48 19.49 20.80 12.65
C SER A 48 20.57 19.71 12.46
N LEU A 49 20.37 18.80 11.49
CA LEU A 49 21.40 17.80 11.17
C LEU A 49 22.64 18.45 10.54
N HIS A 50 22.45 19.48 9.72
CA HIS A 50 23.55 20.23 9.11
C HIS A 50 24.33 21.04 10.17
N THR A 51 23.64 21.67 11.12
CA THR A 51 24.30 22.48 12.17
C THR A 51 25.21 21.67 13.10
N PHE A 52 25.07 20.34 13.16
CA PHE A 52 26.03 19.45 13.81
C PHE A 52 27.39 19.31 13.07
N GLY A 53 27.60 20.08 11.99
CA GLY A 53 28.84 20.12 11.22
C GLY A 53 28.88 19.11 10.06
N LEU A 54 27.74 18.52 9.70
CA LEU A 54 27.65 17.60 8.56
C LEU A 54 27.45 18.40 7.27
N PRO A 55 28.26 18.21 6.22
CA PRO A 55 28.02 18.84 4.93
C PRO A 55 26.69 18.38 4.33
N TRP A 56 26.03 19.24 3.55
CA TRP A 56 24.73 18.95 2.92
C TRP A 56 24.72 17.65 2.12
N LEU A 57 25.82 17.33 1.43
CA LEU A 57 26.02 16.04 0.74
C LEU A 57 25.84 14.82 1.65
N LEU A 58 26.15 14.90 2.94
CA LEU A 58 25.95 13.79 3.88
C LEU A 58 24.60 13.91 4.59
N THR A 59 24.16 15.12 4.89
CA THR A 59 22.87 15.37 5.55
C THR A 59 21.70 14.83 4.72
N LEU A 60 21.65 15.08 3.41
CA LEU A 60 20.52 14.65 2.57
C LEU A 60 20.40 13.12 2.47
N PRO A 61 21.48 12.35 2.21
CA PRO A 61 21.43 10.90 2.28
C PRO A 61 21.13 10.36 3.68
N LEU A 62 21.64 11.01 4.74
CA LEU A 62 21.36 10.57 6.11
C LEU A 62 19.88 10.72 6.47
N VAL A 63 19.25 11.82 6.06
CA VAL A 63 17.80 12.02 6.16
C VAL A 63 17.05 10.93 5.39
N ALA A 64 17.50 10.61 4.17
CA ALA A 64 16.92 9.51 3.39
C ALA A 64 17.03 8.16 4.13
N VAL A 65 18.19 7.84 4.69
CA VAL A 65 18.42 6.64 5.51
C VAL A 65 17.46 6.62 6.70
N GLY A 66 17.39 7.71 7.48
CA GLY A 66 16.51 7.83 8.63
C GLY A 66 15.03 7.59 8.29
N PHE A 67 14.54 8.25 7.23
CA PHE A 67 13.17 8.05 6.72
C PHE A 67 12.92 6.60 6.28
N ASN A 68 13.84 6.02 5.51
CA ASN A 68 13.65 4.68 4.94
C ASN A 68 13.62 3.61 6.03
N PHE A 69 14.56 3.63 6.98
CA PHE A 69 14.61 2.60 8.02
C PHE A 69 13.56 2.79 9.12
N SER A 70 13.18 4.03 9.44
CA SER A 70 12.22 4.30 10.52
C SER A 70 10.77 4.14 10.10
N LEU A 71 10.44 4.50 8.85
CA LEU A 71 9.04 4.52 8.37
C LEU A 71 8.81 3.50 7.27
N ARG A 72 9.61 3.56 6.21
CA ARG A 72 9.33 2.78 4.99
C ARG A 72 9.54 1.28 5.19
N LEU A 73 10.67 0.87 5.73
CA LEU A 73 11.04 -0.53 5.89
C LEU A 73 10.06 -1.29 6.81
N PRO A 74 9.63 -0.78 7.98
CA PRO A 74 8.61 -1.43 8.80
C PRO A 74 7.28 -1.61 8.08
N ILE A 75 6.83 -0.59 7.32
CA ILE A 75 5.60 -0.65 6.52
C ILE A 75 5.72 -1.69 5.40
N GLN A 76 6.87 -1.74 4.72
CA GLN A 76 7.14 -2.72 3.67
C GLN A 76 7.20 -4.14 4.24
N TYR A 77 7.83 -4.33 5.41
CA TYR A 77 7.85 -5.59 6.14
C TYR A 77 6.44 -6.10 6.43
N TYR A 78 5.59 -5.23 7.01
CA TYR A 78 4.20 -5.55 7.28
C TYR A 78 3.43 -5.92 6.00
N SER A 79 3.58 -5.12 4.95
CA SER A 79 2.90 -5.35 3.66
C SER A 79 3.33 -6.66 3.01
N ARG A 80 4.63 -6.97 3.04
CA ARG A 80 5.21 -8.19 2.48
C ARG A 80 4.72 -9.44 3.20
N ARG A 81 4.71 -9.43 4.54
CA ARG A 81 4.13 -10.54 5.34
C ARG A 81 2.67 -10.77 4.98
N LEU A 82 1.90 -9.70 4.85
CA LEU A 82 0.49 -9.78 4.51
C LEU A 82 0.24 -10.32 3.08
N ILE A 83 1.08 -9.97 2.11
CA ILE A 83 1.02 -10.55 0.75
C ILE A 83 1.38 -12.04 0.78
N LEU A 84 2.43 -12.43 1.49
CA LEU A 84 2.85 -13.83 1.58
C LEU A 84 1.80 -14.72 2.25
N THR A 85 1.22 -14.25 3.36
CA THR A 85 0.11 -14.98 4.02
C THR A 85 -1.08 -15.13 3.08
N ARG A 86 -1.43 -14.09 2.31
CA ARG A 86 -2.51 -14.22 1.31
C ARG A 86 -2.17 -15.21 0.20
N ASN A 87 -0.92 -15.23 -0.25
CA ASN A 87 -0.47 -16.19 -1.26
C ASN A 87 -0.60 -17.63 -0.77
N GLN A 88 -0.33 -17.88 0.52
CA GLN A 88 -0.55 -19.19 1.15
C GLN A 88 -2.04 -19.56 1.27
N LEU A 89 -2.94 -18.57 1.35
CA LEU A 89 -4.39 -18.77 1.40
C LEU A 89 -5.05 -18.92 0.03
N ASN A 90 -4.35 -18.58 -1.07
CA ASN A 90 -4.90 -18.69 -2.43
C ASN A 90 -5.48 -20.08 -2.76
N PRO A 91 -4.81 -21.21 -2.42
CA PRO A 91 -5.35 -22.56 -2.67
C PRO A 91 -6.70 -22.81 -2.01
N LEU A 92 -6.89 -22.32 -0.78
CA LEU A 92 -8.16 -22.40 -0.05
C LEU A 92 -9.25 -21.61 -0.77
N LEU A 93 -8.93 -20.41 -1.27
CA LEU A 93 -9.86 -19.60 -2.05
C LEU A 93 -10.25 -20.31 -3.35
N THR A 94 -9.29 -20.97 -4.02
CA THR A 94 -9.56 -21.77 -5.23
C THR A 94 -10.47 -22.95 -4.92
N ALA A 95 -10.29 -23.63 -3.78
CA ALA A 95 -11.19 -24.72 -3.35
C ALA A 95 -12.62 -24.25 -3.10
N TRP A 96 -12.79 -23.12 -2.40
CA TRP A 96 -14.12 -22.52 -2.22
C TRP A 96 -14.75 -22.09 -3.54
N SER A 97 -13.97 -21.47 -4.43
CA SER A 97 -14.41 -21.10 -5.77
C SER A 97 -14.91 -22.32 -6.56
N SER A 98 -14.18 -23.44 -6.51
CA SER A 98 -14.57 -24.69 -7.17
C SER A 98 -15.87 -25.26 -6.60
N ARG A 99 -16.03 -25.23 -5.27
CA ARG A 99 -17.27 -25.68 -4.61
C ARG A 99 -18.47 -24.83 -5.04
N HIS A 100 -18.33 -23.50 -4.98
CA HIS A 100 -19.38 -22.57 -5.42
C HIS A 100 -19.74 -22.74 -6.89
N ALA A 101 -18.75 -23.03 -7.75
CA ALA A 101 -18.99 -23.33 -9.16
C ALA A 101 -19.80 -24.62 -9.34
N SER A 102 -19.52 -25.68 -8.57
CA SER A 102 -20.30 -26.92 -8.60
C SER A 102 -21.75 -26.72 -8.13
N GLU A 103 -21.95 -25.97 -7.06
CA GLU A 103 -23.28 -25.64 -6.53
C GLU A 103 -24.08 -24.75 -7.51
N ALA A 104 -23.42 -23.79 -8.16
CA ALA A 104 -24.06 -22.99 -9.19
C ALA A 104 -24.44 -23.82 -10.42
N SER A 105 -23.67 -24.85 -10.77
CA SER A 105 -24.00 -25.73 -11.90
C SER A 105 -25.21 -26.63 -11.65
N SER A 106 -25.48 -27.01 -10.39
CA SER A 106 -26.70 -27.75 -10.05
C SER A 106 -27.94 -26.86 -10.05
N ILE A 107 -27.80 -25.59 -9.66
CA ILE A 107 -28.91 -24.61 -9.64
C ILE A 107 -29.20 -24.08 -11.06
N TYR A 108 -28.15 -23.71 -11.78
CA TYR A 108 -28.23 -23.19 -13.14
C TYR A 108 -27.77 -24.28 -14.10
N ARG A 109 -28.72 -25.04 -14.65
CA ARG A 109 -28.49 -26.11 -15.66
C ARG A 109 -27.67 -25.64 -16.87
N VAL A 110 -27.72 -24.34 -17.20
CA VAL A 110 -26.96 -23.71 -18.29
C VAL A 110 -25.98 -22.69 -17.71
N ARG A 111 -24.77 -22.64 -18.28
CA ARG A 111 -23.68 -21.74 -17.85
C ARG A 111 -23.96 -20.28 -18.23
N THR A 112 -24.92 -19.67 -17.53
CA THR A 112 -25.38 -18.29 -17.77
C THR A 112 -24.43 -17.25 -17.14
N ALA A 113 -24.51 -16.01 -17.62
CA ALA A 113 -23.84 -14.86 -16.99
C ALA A 113 -24.26 -14.71 -15.51
N ARG A 114 -25.52 -14.98 -15.19
CA ARG A 114 -26.05 -14.97 -13.82
C ARG A 114 -25.38 -16.02 -12.94
N ALA A 115 -25.14 -17.23 -13.44
CA ALA A 115 -24.40 -18.27 -12.71
C ALA A 115 -22.96 -17.82 -12.39
N LYS A 116 -22.25 -17.22 -13.35
CA LYS A 116 -20.89 -16.69 -13.13
C LYS A 116 -20.87 -15.59 -12.07
N LEU A 117 -21.81 -14.65 -12.13
CA LEU A 117 -21.93 -13.57 -11.15
C LEU A 117 -22.26 -14.10 -9.76
N HIS A 118 -23.14 -15.10 -9.66
CA HIS A 118 -23.46 -15.78 -8.40
C HIS A 118 -22.22 -16.42 -7.77
N VAL A 119 -21.46 -17.21 -8.54
CA VAL A 119 -20.20 -17.83 -8.08
C VAL A 119 -19.20 -16.76 -7.64
N ALA A 120 -19.04 -15.68 -8.39
CA ALA A 120 -18.14 -14.58 -8.04
C ALA A 120 -18.56 -13.92 -6.71
N ARG A 121 -19.86 -13.68 -6.51
CA ARG A 121 -20.40 -13.09 -5.27
C ARG A 121 -20.16 -13.99 -4.07
N LEU A 122 -20.43 -15.30 -4.18
CA LEU A 122 -20.18 -16.26 -3.10
C LEU A 122 -18.68 -16.39 -2.79
N THR A 123 -17.85 -16.40 -3.84
CA THR A 123 -16.39 -16.46 -3.70
C THR A 123 -15.85 -15.22 -2.99
N GLU A 124 -16.36 -14.02 -3.29
CA GLU A 124 -15.96 -12.80 -2.58
C GLU A 124 -16.42 -12.79 -1.12
N LYS A 125 -17.62 -13.31 -0.83
CA LYS A 125 -18.09 -13.51 0.57
C LYS A 125 -17.18 -14.48 1.33
N SER A 126 -16.82 -15.62 0.74
CA SER A 126 -15.86 -16.56 1.35
C SER A 126 -14.48 -15.92 1.53
N ARG A 127 -13.98 -15.19 0.54
CA ARG A 127 -12.70 -14.46 0.63
C ARG A 127 -12.69 -13.47 1.79
N LYS A 128 -13.71 -12.63 1.92
CA LYS A 128 -13.80 -11.66 3.03
C LYS A 128 -13.79 -12.35 4.39
N ARG A 129 -14.51 -13.47 4.55
CA ARG A 129 -14.52 -14.26 5.79
C ARG A 129 -13.16 -14.85 6.11
N ILE A 130 -12.52 -15.51 5.13
CA ILE A 130 -11.19 -16.11 5.29
C ILE A 130 -10.16 -15.03 5.64
N TYR A 131 -10.13 -13.92 4.91
CA TYR A 131 -9.18 -12.84 5.17
C TYR A 131 -9.43 -12.14 6.50
N LYS A 132 -10.69 -12.03 6.95
CA LYS A 132 -11.01 -11.51 8.29
C LYS A 132 -10.52 -12.46 9.37
N ALA A 133 -10.76 -13.76 9.23
CA ALA A 133 -10.32 -14.78 10.19
C ALA A 133 -8.79 -14.84 10.33
N TRP A 134 -8.06 -14.64 9.23
CA TRP A 134 -6.59 -14.62 9.21
C TRP A 134 -5.97 -13.21 9.36
N GLY A 135 -6.78 -12.17 9.63
CA GLY A 135 -6.28 -10.81 9.85
C GLY A 135 -5.63 -10.11 8.63
N VAL A 136 -5.81 -10.64 7.41
CA VAL A 136 -5.18 -10.17 6.15
C VAL A 136 -6.17 -9.43 5.24
N GLN A 137 -7.01 -8.56 5.80
CA GLN A 137 -8.05 -7.82 5.06
C GLN A 137 -7.48 -7.00 3.89
N ARG A 138 -8.20 -6.93 2.76
CA ARG A 138 -7.74 -6.28 1.52
C ARG A 138 -7.23 -4.85 1.68
N TRP A 139 -7.92 -4.02 2.45
CA TRP A 139 -7.56 -2.62 2.64
C TRP A 139 -6.15 -2.43 3.24
N LYS A 140 -5.67 -3.39 4.03
CA LYS A 140 -4.31 -3.38 4.57
C LYS A 140 -3.23 -3.56 3.49
N ALA A 141 -3.60 -3.94 2.26
CA ALA A 141 -2.67 -3.96 1.13
C ALA A 141 -2.19 -2.55 0.76
N PHE A 142 -3.00 -1.54 1.05
CA PHE A 142 -2.66 -0.13 0.80
C PHE A 142 -1.71 0.41 1.87
N ALA A 143 -1.26 -0.40 2.83
CA ALA A 143 -0.32 0.03 3.87
C ALA A 143 0.95 0.65 3.28
N SER A 144 1.51 0.04 2.22
CA SER A 144 2.68 0.58 1.52
C SER A 144 2.46 1.94 0.86
N LEU A 145 1.21 2.35 0.59
CA LEU A 145 0.95 3.69 0.06
C LEU A 145 1.08 4.77 1.13
N PHE A 146 0.95 4.43 2.42
CA PHE A 146 1.13 5.42 3.50
C PHE A 146 2.58 5.90 3.62
N SER A 147 3.57 5.16 3.10
CA SER A 147 4.95 5.65 3.07
C SER A 147 5.17 6.82 2.09
N ILE A 148 4.20 7.09 1.20
CA ILE A 148 4.25 8.21 0.27
C ILE A 148 4.10 9.54 1.02
N ALA A 149 3.30 9.60 2.09
CA ALA A 149 3.03 10.85 2.79
C ALA A 149 4.29 11.48 3.42
N PRO A 150 5.12 10.77 4.21
CA PRO A 150 6.34 11.37 4.73
C PRO A 150 7.40 11.63 3.65
N PHE A 151 7.43 10.84 2.57
CA PHE A 151 8.30 11.13 1.41
C PHE A 151 7.94 12.48 0.76
N ILE A 152 6.65 12.75 0.62
CA ILE A 152 6.14 14.03 0.12
C ILE A 152 6.51 15.17 1.08
N VAL A 153 6.30 14.99 2.39
CA VAL A 153 6.63 16.00 3.42
C VAL A 153 8.11 16.37 3.37
N VAL A 154 9.01 15.39 3.31
CA VAL A 154 10.46 15.65 3.20
C VAL A 154 10.82 16.32 1.89
N SER A 155 10.19 15.92 0.77
CA SER A 155 10.44 16.54 -0.53
C SER A 155 9.98 18.00 -0.57
N GLU A 156 8.84 18.33 0.04
CA GLU A 156 8.35 19.71 0.15
C GLU A 156 9.20 20.52 1.14
N ALA A 157 9.67 19.92 2.25
CA ALA A 157 10.58 20.57 3.18
C ALA A 157 11.90 20.96 2.50
N LEU A 158 12.52 20.05 1.75
CA LEU A 158 13.72 20.32 0.97
C LEU A 158 13.48 21.40 -0.09
N ARG A 159 12.33 21.36 -0.77
CA ARG A 159 11.94 22.39 -1.74
C ARG A 159 11.92 23.78 -1.10
N ARG A 160 11.36 23.91 0.11
CA ARG A 160 11.28 25.18 0.85
C ARG A 160 12.63 25.62 1.40
N LEU A 161 13.45 24.69 1.87
CA LEU A 161 14.84 24.98 2.27
C LEU A 161 15.65 25.57 1.11
N CYS A 162 15.34 25.19 -0.14
CA CYS A 162 15.94 25.75 -1.34
C CYS A 162 15.32 27.09 -1.79
N GLY A 163 14.35 27.65 -1.05
CA GLY A 163 13.64 28.88 -1.42
C GLY A 163 12.67 28.75 -2.59
N ALA A 164 12.41 27.54 -3.09
CA ALA A 164 11.50 27.36 -4.22
C ALA A 164 10.03 27.59 -3.78
N PRO A 165 9.23 28.32 -4.57
CA PRO A 165 7.84 28.63 -4.22
C PRO A 165 7.00 27.36 -4.11
N PHE A 166 5.86 27.46 -3.42
CA PHE A 166 4.93 26.33 -3.17
C PHE A 166 4.77 25.46 -4.41
N GLY A 167 5.05 24.16 -4.25
CA GLY A 167 4.83 23.20 -5.33
C GLY A 167 3.35 22.91 -5.55
N TRP A 168 3.06 22.18 -6.63
CA TRP A 168 1.77 21.50 -6.86
C TRP A 168 1.29 20.70 -5.64
N ILE A 169 2.19 20.10 -4.87
CA ILE A 169 1.88 19.37 -3.64
C ILE A 169 1.39 20.33 -2.53
N GLY A 170 2.06 21.46 -2.33
CA GLY A 170 1.64 22.50 -1.38
C GLY A 170 0.26 23.08 -1.72
N HIS A 171 -0.02 23.30 -3.00
CA HIS A 171 -1.32 23.84 -3.46
C HIS A 171 -2.52 22.90 -3.20
N PHE A 172 -2.37 21.58 -3.34
CA PHE A 172 -3.47 20.62 -3.14
C PHE A 172 -3.66 20.20 -1.68
N PHE A 173 -2.59 20.16 -0.87
CA PHE A 173 -2.63 19.61 0.49
C PHE A 173 -2.46 20.65 1.60
N LEU A 174 -1.87 21.82 1.31
CA LEU A 174 -1.59 22.89 2.26
C LEU A 174 -2.23 24.20 1.77
N GLN A 175 -3.55 24.30 1.81
CA GLN A 175 -4.21 25.61 1.81
C GLN A 175 -3.95 26.28 3.17
N SER A 176 -2.76 26.84 3.31
CA SER A 176 -2.44 27.79 4.38
C SER A 176 -2.79 29.16 3.79
N GLY A 177 -3.68 29.94 4.41
CA GLY A 177 -4.04 31.29 3.95
C GLY A 177 -2.91 32.32 4.04
N ALA A 178 -1.66 31.88 4.15
CA ALA A 178 -0.45 32.68 4.24
C ALA A 178 0.19 32.82 2.86
N ASP A 179 0.84 33.97 2.62
CA ASP A 179 1.53 34.22 1.36
C ASP A 179 2.60 33.16 1.09
N PRO A 180 2.49 32.40 -0.02
CA PRO A 180 3.40 31.31 -0.31
C PRO A 180 4.85 31.74 -0.47
N ALA A 181 5.10 32.97 -0.94
CA ALA A 181 6.45 33.50 -1.09
C ALA A 181 7.07 33.80 0.29
N ALA A 182 6.30 34.40 1.20
CA ALA A 182 6.78 34.75 2.54
C ALA A 182 7.10 33.51 3.39
N VAL A 183 6.29 32.45 3.29
CA VAL A 183 6.53 31.19 4.03
C VAL A 183 7.74 30.43 3.47
N SER A 184 7.99 30.50 2.16
CA SER A 184 9.16 29.86 1.54
C SER A 184 10.44 30.62 1.89
N ALA A 185 10.40 31.96 1.88
CA ALA A 185 11.51 32.79 2.31
C ALA A 185 11.88 32.59 3.79
N ALA A 186 10.89 32.34 4.66
CA ALA A 186 11.12 32.09 6.09
C ALA A 186 11.83 30.75 6.38
N LEU A 187 11.79 29.81 5.44
CA LEU A 187 12.42 28.49 5.57
C LEU A 187 13.66 28.34 4.68
N LEU A 188 14.06 29.36 3.93
CA LEU A 188 15.25 29.32 3.11
C LEU A 188 16.48 29.13 3.99
N ASP A 189 17.35 28.19 3.60
CA ASP A 189 18.63 27.97 4.24
C ASP A 189 19.73 28.22 3.21
N GLU A 190 20.37 29.38 3.33
CA GLU A 190 21.37 29.88 2.37
C GLU A 190 22.59 28.96 2.27
N THR A 191 22.89 28.17 3.31
CA THR A 191 24.04 27.27 3.33
C THR A 191 23.92 26.10 2.34
N LEU A 192 22.71 25.82 1.84
CA LEU A 192 22.51 24.85 0.75
C LEU A 192 23.14 25.33 -0.56
N ALA A 193 23.23 26.63 -0.78
CA ALA A 193 23.85 27.18 -1.99
C ALA A 193 25.34 26.85 -2.07
N ASP A 194 26.02 26.73 -0.92
CA ASP A 194 27.44 26.37 -0.84
C ASP A 194 27.65 24.84 -0.67
N GLY A 195 26.57 24.07 -0.55
CA GLY A 195 26.60 22.63 -0.25
C GLY A 195 26.87 21.70 -1.43
N GLY A 196 27.24 22.26 -2.60
CA GLY A 196 27.41 21.56 -3.86
C GLY A 196 28.44 20.41 -3.88
N ILE A 197 28.42 19.62 -4.96
CA ILE A 197 29.30 18.46 -5.19
C ILE A 197 29.73 18.40 -6.65
N SER A 198 31.04 18.36 -6.90
CA SER A 198 31.66 18.17 -8.21
C SER A 198 31.12 19.13 -9.29
N TRP A 199 30.11 18.74 -10.06
CA TRP A 199 29.49 19.55 -11.13
C TRP A 199 28.29 20.37 -10.66
N ILE A 200 27.81 20.14 -9.44
CA ILE A 200 26.72 20.87 -8.81
C ILE A 200 27.36 21.87 -7.87
N ASN A 201 27.32 23.16 -8.19
CA ASN A 201 27.88 24.17 -7.31
C ASN A 201 26.85 24.62 -6.26
N ASP A 202 25.57 24.63 -6.64
CA ASP A 202 24.46 25.11 -5.81
C ASP A 202 23.34 24.06 -5.76
N LEU A 203 22.98 23.60 -4.56
CA LEU A 203 21.94 22.59 -4.37
C LEU A 203 20.51 23.14 -4.50
N THR A 204 20.35 24.47 -4.44
CA THR A 204 19.06 25.16 -4.51
C THR A 204 18.56 25.31 -5.95
N VAL A 205 19.47 25.25 -6.92
CA VAL A 205 19.17 25.37 -8.35
C VAL A 205 18.99 23.98 -8.98
N ALA A 206 18.27 23.94 -10.11
CA ALA A 206 18.14 22.75 -10.94
C ALA A 206 19.52 22.27 -11.45
N ASP A 207 19.68 20.96 -11.64
CA ASP A 207 20.93 20.37 -12.16
C ASP A 207 21.19 20.85 -13.60
N PRO A 208 22.27 21.64 -13.85
CA PRO A 208 22.55 22.18 -15.18
C PRO A 208 22.75 21.13 -16.26
N TYR A 209 23.17 19.91 -15.88
CA TYR A 209 23.48 18.81 -16.79
C TYR A 209 22.42 17.71 -16.80
N TYR A 210 21.34 17.86 -16.02
CA TYR A 210 20.29 16.85 -15.87
C TYR A 210 20.77 15.46 -15.41
N THR A 211 21.99 15.36 -14.88
CA THR A 211 22.62 14.10 -14.46
C THR A 211 21.84 13.45 -13.30
N LEU A 212 21.44 14.23 -12.29
CA LEU A 212 20.71 13.75 -11.13
C LEU A 212 19.28 13.28 -11.46
N PRO A 213 18.45 14.03 -12.21
CA PRO A 213 17.17 13.54 -12.72
C PRO A 213 17.30 12.22 -13.51
N LEU A 214 18.29 12.13 -14.40
CA LEU A 214 18.57 10.91 -15.18
C LEU A 214 19.01 9.75 -14.29
N LEU A 215 19.86 10.00 -13.29
CA LEU A 215 20.27 9.00 -12.31
C LEU A 215 19.08 8.47 -11.50
N CYS A 216 18.22 9.37 -10.99
CA CYS A 216 16.99 9.00 -10.30
C CYS A 216 16.08 8.15 -11.19
N SER A 217 15.93 8.55 -12.45
CA SER A 217 15.16 7.81 -13.46
C SER A 217 15.72 6.40 -13.68
N ALA A 218 17.04 6.26 -13.85
CA ALA A 218 17.69 4.98 -14.03
C ALA A 218 17.52 4.04 -12.81
N ILE A 219 17.67 4.57 -11.59
CA ILE A 219 17.47 3.80 -10.36
C ILE A 219 16.00 3.37 -10.23
N LEU A 220 15.04 4.25 -10.55
CA LEU A 220 13.62 3.89 -10.57
C LEU A 220 13.28 2.87 -11.66
N ALA A 221 13.87 2.98 -12.85
CA ALA A 221 13.71 2.02 -13.94
C ALA A 221 14.18 0.63 -13.50
N ARG A 222 15.37 0.53 -12.90
CA ARG A 222 15.88 -0.70 -12.29
C ARG A 222 14.90 -1.28 -11.26
N ASN A 223 14.43 -0.44 -10.33
CA ASN A 223 13.51 -0.85 -9.27
C ASN A 223 12.14 -1.32 -9.76
N SER A 224 11.60 -0.67 -10.80
CA SER A 224 10.23 -0.90 -11.29
C SER A 224 10.19 -1.97 -12.37
N TRP A 225 11.04 -1.85 -13.40
CA TRP A 225 11.08 -2.76 -14.53
C TRP A 225 11.88 -4.02 -14.23
N GLY A 226 12.94 -3.93 -13.42
CA GLY A 226 13.75 -5.09 -13.04
C GLY A 226 12.97 -6.17 -12.27
N ARG A 227 11.80 -5.84 -11.71
CA ARG A 227 10.91 -6.78 -11.03
C ARG A 227 9.92 -7.48 -11.96
N LEU A 228 9.79 -7.03 -13.20
CA LEU A 228 8.86 -7.59 -14.18
C LEU A 228 9.57 -8.68 -14.98
N SER A 229 8.89 -9.81 -15.18
CA SER A 229 9.35 -10.79 -16.18
C SER A 229 9.28 -10.19 -17.58
N THR A 230 10.15 -10.66 -18.49
CA THR A 230 10.14 -10.25 -19.91
C THR A 230 8.78 -10.44 -20.56
N ASP A 231 8.08 -11.52 -20.22
CA ASP A 231 6.71 -11.80 -20.68
C ASP A 231 5.69 -10.79 -20.15
N GLN A 232 5.81 -10.36 -18.89
CA GLN A 232 4.94 -9.34 -18.32
C GLN A 232 5.20 -7.98 -18.96
N LEU A 233 6.46 -7.61 -19.15
CA LEU A 233 6.80 -6.35 -19.82
C LEU A 233 6.26 -6.33 -21.25
N ARG A 234 6.47 -7.41 -22.01
CA ARG A 234 5.91 -7.58 -23.36
C ARG A 234 4.38 -7.48 -23.36
N LYS A 235 3.69 -8.08 -22.37
CA LYS A 235 2.22 -7.97 -22.24
C LYS A 235 1.76 -6.54 -21.94
N LEU A 236 2.49 -5.79 -21.12
CA LEU A 236 2.12 -4.41 -20.77
C LEU A 236 2.34 -3.43 -21.94
N LEU A 237 3.40 -3.66 -22.73
CA LEU A 237 3.76 -2.87 -23.91
C LEU A 237 2.90 -3.20 -25.14
N LYS A 238 2.33 -4.41 -25.22
CA LYS A 238 1.40 -4.76 -26.30
C LYS A 238 0.16 -3.87 -26.25
N VAL A 239 -0.02 -3.08 -27.30
CA VAL A 239 -1.20 -2.24 -27.53
C VAL A 239 -2.25 -3.11 -28.22
N ASN A 240 -3.19 -3.65 -27.42
CA ASN A 240 -4.48 -4.21 -27.85
C ASN A 240 -4.50 -5.20 -29.03
N ASP A 241 -3.87 -6.36 -28.90
CA ASP A 241 -3.95 -7.43 -29.92
C ASP A 241 -4.63 -8.71 -29.39
N THR A 242 -5.71 -8.61 -28.62
CA THR A 242 -6.40 -9.85 -28.24
C THR A 242 -7.88 -9.65 -27.98
N GLU A 243 -8.67 -10.19 -28.91
CA GLU A 243 -10.12 -10.47 -28.85
C GLU A 243 -10.57 -11.32 -27.65
N SER A 244 -9.69 -11.58 -26.68
CA SER A 244 -10.03 -12.31 -25.47
C SER A 244 -10.81 -11.39 -24.50
N PRO A 245 -12.01 -11.78 -24.04
CA PRO A 245 -12.77 -10.98 -23.09
C PRO A 245 -12.03 -10.89 -21.75
N MET A 246 -11.25 -9.84 -21.56
CA MET A 246 -10.56 -9.54 -20.31
C MET A 246 -11.57 -9.21 -19.22
N THR A 247 -11.39 -9.82 -18.04
CA THR A 247 -12.15 -9.45 -16.84
C THR A 247 -11.87 -7.99 -16.45
N PRO A 248 -12.81 -7.28 -15.81
CA PRO A 248 -12.58 -5.89 -15.38
C PRO A 248 -11.38 -5.77 -14.43
N ILE A 249 -11.13 -6.79 -13.60
CA ILE A 249 -9.99 -6.82 -12.69
C ILE A 249 -8.66 -6.91 -13.45
N SER A 250 -8.57 -7.73 -14.50
CA SER A 250 -7.35 -7.82 -15.31
C SER A 250 -7.10 -6.55 -16.13
N ARG A 251 -8.15 -5.83 -16.54
CA ARG A 251 -8.02 -4.50 -17.16
C ARG A 251 -7.38 -3.51 -16.20
N VAL A 252 -7.91 -3.41 -14.97
CA VAL A 252 -7.36 -2.53 -13.93
C VAL A 252 -5.90 -2.88 -13.62
N GLN A 253 -5.57 -4.18 -13.49
CA GLN A 253 -4.18 -4.61 -13.27
C GLN A 253 -3.26 -4.22 -14.43
N THR A 254 -3.74 -4.33 -15.68
CA THR A 254 -2.98 -3.93 -16.87
C THR A 254 -2.76 -2.42 -16.90
N SER A 255 -3.79 -1.63 -16.60
CA SER A 255 -3.68 -0.17 -16.49
C SER A 255 -2.68 0.24 -15.41
N ILE A 256 -2.75 -0.36 -14.22
CA ILE A 256 -1.78 -0.11 -13.14
C ILE A 256 -0.36 -0.48 -13.59
N GLY A 257 -0.18 -1.63 -14.26
CA GLY A 257 1.11 -2.04 -14.79
C GLY A 257 1.66 -1.06 -15.81
N ARG A 258 0.82 -0.54 -16.72
CA ARG A 258 1.21 0.48 -17.71
C ARG A 258 1.58 1.81 -17.05
N VAL A 259 0.81 2.26 -16.07
CA VAL A 259 1.15 3.46 -15.28
C VAL A 259 2.50 3.27 -14.58
N LEU A 260 2.76 2.08 -14.03
CA LEU A 260 4.04 1.77 -13.39
C LEU A 260 5.23 1.83 -14.36
N LEU A 261 5.02 1.54 -15.65
CA LEU A 261 6.06 1.71 -16.67
C LEU A 261 6.45 3.17 -16.90
N LEU A 262 5.55 4.11 -16.61
CA LEU A 262 5.80 5.54 -16.80
C LEU A 262 6.48 6.19 -15.58
N VAL A 263 6.45 5.56 -14.41
CA VAL A 263 7.00 6.10 -13.16
C VAL A 263 8.48 6.51 -13.28
N PRO A 264 9.38 5.75 -13.94
CA PRO A 264 10.77 6.16 -14.09
C PRO A 264 10.99 7.46 -14.86
N PHE A 265 10.03 7.90 -15.70
CA PHE A 265 10.16 9.17 -16.41
C PHE A 265 9.81 10.38 -15.54
N PHE A 266 9.18 10.16 -14.38
CA PHE A 266 8.74 11.24 -13.49
C PHE A 266 9.87 12.21 -13.07
N PRO A 267 11.08 11.76 -12.63
CA PRO A 267 12.17 12.66 -12.29
C PRO A 267 12.61 13.58 -13.45
N ILE A 268 12.54 13.09 -14.69
CA ILE A 268 12.90 13.87 -15.89
C ILE A 268 11.84 14.95 -16.15
N LEU A 269 10.56 14.63 -15.95
CA LEU A 269 9.46 15.59 -16.13
C LEU A 269 9.51 16.75 -15.13
N VAL A 270 10.13 16.54 -13.97
CA VAL A 270 10.27 17.54 -12.91
C VAL A 270 11.71 18.01 -12.76
N ALA A 271 12.51 17.92 -13.82
CA ALA A 271 13.94 18.25 -13.80
C ALA A 271 14.26 19.69 -13.35
N ASP A 272 13.30 20.62 -13.47
CA ASP A 272 13.43 22.01 -13.03
C ASP A 272 13.40 22.17 -11.49
N LEU A 273 13.25 21.07 -10.74
CA LEU A 273 13.32 21.07 -9.29
C LEU A 273 14.75 21.29 -8.78
N PRO A 274 14.93 21.86 -7.57
CA PRO A 274 16.23 21.96 -6.92
C PRO A 274 16.98 20.63 -6.86
N SER A 275 18.28 20.64 -7.14
CA SER A 275 19.12 19.45 -7.17
C SER A 275 19.18 18.73 -5.81
N ALA A 276 19.01 19.42 -4.69
CA ALA A 276 18.86 18.84 -3.35
C ALA A 276 17.78 17.74 -3.28
N ILE A 277 16.64 17.96 -3.94
CA ILE A 277 15.52 17.01 -3.95
C ILE A 277 15.95 15.72 -4.66
N PHE A 278 16.70 15.84 -5.76
CA PHE A 278 17.18 14.69 -6.51
C PHE A 278 18.27 13.90 -5.77
N VAL A 279 19.12 14.53 -4.97
CA VAL A 279 20.08 13.82 -4.09
C VAL A 279 19.32 12.96 -3.07
N PHE A 280 18.29 13.53 -2.44
CA PHE A 280 17.41 12.81 -1.52
C PHE A 280 16.65 11.66 -2.22
N TRP A 281 16.12 11.91 -3.42
CA TRP A 281 15.39 10.91 -4.21
C TRP A 281 16.30 9.78 -4.67
N ALA A 282 17.47 10.07 -5.25
CA ALA A 282 18.43 9.07 -5.69
C ALA A 282 18.79 8.13 -4.54
N THR A 283 19.09 8.68 -3.36
CA THR A 283 19.38 7.89 -2.15
C THR A 283 18.17 7.05 -1.73
N THR A 284 16.98 7.65 -1.64
CA THR A 284 15.75 6.96 -1.25
C THR A 284 15.36 5.85 -2.23
N PHE A 285 15.63 6.03 -3.52
CA PHE A 285 15.38 5.01 -4.54
C PHE A 285 16.43 3.90 -4.50
N ALA A 286 17.71 4.22 -4.30
CA ALA A 286 18.76 3.23 -4.13
C ALA A 286 18.54 2.36 -2.89
N LEU A 287 18.09 2.97 -1.78
CA LEU A 287 17.75 2.25 -0.55
C LEU A 287 16.59 1.25 -0.72
N ASN A 288 15.81 1.32 -1.80
CA ASN A 288 14.81 0.27 -2.08
C ASN A 288 15.45 -1.09 -2.32
N ASP A 289 16.57 -1.14 -3.05
CA ASP A 289 17.27 -2.40 -3.33
C ASP A 289 17.83 -2.99 -2.03
N VAL A 290 18.33 -2.13 -1.14
CA VAL A 290 18.80 -2.52 0.20
C VAL A 290 17.62 -3.04 1.04
N ASN A 291 16.50 -2.31 1.07
CA ASN A 291 15.31 -2.72 1.79
C ASN A 291 14.78 -4.06 1.30
N GLU A 292 14.71 -4.30 -0.02
CA GLU A 292 14.31 -5.60 -0.55
C GLU A 292 15.27 -6.71 -0.16
N SER A 293 16.58 -6.46 -0.22
CA SER A 293 17.59 -7.44 0.19
C SER A 293 17.43 -7.82 1.67
N ILE A 294 17.19 -6.84 2.53
CA ILE A 294 16.89 -7.07 3.95
C ILE A 294 15.57 -7.86 4.10
N LEU A 295 14.52 -7.47 3.38
CA LEU A 295 13.21 -8.13 3.43
C LEU A 295 13.22 -9.55 2.88
N GLU A 296 14.08 -9.85 1.90
CA GLU A 296 14.31 -11.21 1.39
C GLU A 296 14.94 -12.10 2.43
N ARG A 297 15.85 -11.56 3.24
CA ARG A 297 16.44 -12.29 4.37
C ARG A 297 15.46 -12.46 5.52
N LEU A 298 14.70 -11.41 5.89
CA LEU A 298 13.77 -11.45 7.02
C LEU A 298 12.49 -12.24 6.74
N VAL A 299 11.96 -12.15 5.51
CA VAL A 299 10.73 -12.83 5.09
C VAL A 299 10.94 -13.49 3.71
N PRO A 300 11.59 -14.68 3.70
CA PRO A 300 11.82 -15.44 2.48
C PRO A 300 10.51 -15.80 1.77
N LYS A 301 10.54 -15.84 0.44
CA LYS A 301 9.41 -16.28 -0.37
C LYS A 301 9.18 -17.78 -0.15
N ALA A 302 8.26 -18.12 0.74
CA ALA A 302 7.87 -19.51 0.98
C ALA A 302 6.88 -19.99 -0.09
N ASN A 303 7.11 -21.17 -0.66
CA ASN A 303 6.13 -21.83 -1.51
C ASN A 303 4.83 -22.09 -0.72
N PRO A 304 3.64 -21.91 -1.33
CA PRO A 304 2.39 -22.18 -0.64
C PRO A 304 2.36 -23.66 -0.22
N LYS A 305 2.21 -23.92 1.08
CA LYS A 305 2.15 -25.28 1.63
C LYS A 305 0.96 -26.08 1.11
N LEU A 306 -0.11 -25.38 0.71
CA LEU A 306 -1.32 -25.97 0.14
C LEU A 306 -1.23 -25.96 -1.38
N LYS A 307 -1.53 -27.09 -2.02
CA LYS A 307 -1.66 -27.17 -3.47
C LYS A 307 -3.09 -26.76 -3.87
N PRO A 308 -3.29 -26.04 -4.99
CA PRO A 308 -4.62 -25.78 -5.50
C PRO A 308 -5.31 -27.13 -5.80
N PRO A 309 -6.64 -27.21 -5.64
CA PRO A 309 -7.38 -28.40 -6.03
C PRO A 309 -7.14 -28.67 -7.52
N GLN A 310 -6.58 -29.84 -7.85
CA GLN A 310 -6.50 -30.27 -9.24
C GLN A 310 -7.92 -30.49 -9.76
N SER A 311 -8.16 -30.13 -11.03
CA SER A 311 -9.43 -30.38 -11.69
C SER A 311 -9.83 -31.84 -11.47
N ARG A 312 -11.04 -32.10 -10.98
CA ARG A 312 -11.54 -33.45 -10.66
C ARG A 312 -11.34 -34.37 -11.85
N THR A 313 -10.33 -35.22 -11.82
CA THR A 313 -10.29 -36.44 -12.63
C THR A 313 -11.41 -37.35 -12.13
N LYS A 314 -12.13 -38.02 -13.03
CA LYS A 314 -13.32 -38.85 -12.71
C LYS A 314 -13.11 -39.79 -11.50
N SER A 315 -11.89 -40.28 -11.30
CA SER A 315 -11.48 -41.12 -10.16
C SER A 315 -11.67 -40.48 -8.76
N SER A 316 -11.60 -39.15 -8.62
CA SER A 316 -11.76 -38.50 -7.31
C SER A 316 -13.22 -38.39 -6.83
N LEU A 317 -14.18 -38.70 -7.70
CA LEU A 317 -15.62 -38.72 -7.39
C LEU A 317 -16.07 -40.07 -6.82
N ASP A 318 -15.23 -41.10 -6.86
CA ASP A 318 -15.53 -42.45 -6.34
C ASP A 318 -15.21 -42.63 -4.86
N MET A 319 -14.71 -41.60 -4.16
CA MET A 319 -14.47 -41.68 -2.73
C MET A 319 -15.80 -41.66 -1.93
N PRO A 320 -16.15 -42.75 -1.22
CA PRO A 320 -17.50 -42.95 -0.66
C PRO A 320 -17.90 -41.94 0.41
N TYR A 321 -16.93 -41.30 1.09
CA TYR A 321 -17.20 -40.32 2.14
C TYR A 321 -17.52 -38.90 1.62
N MET A 322 -17.37 -38.65 0.31
CA MET A 322 -17.71 -37.36 -0.33
C MET A 322 -19.13 -37.35 -0.94
N ARG A 323 -19.80 -38.50 -0.97
CA ARG A 323 -21.18 -38.65 -1.44
C ARG A 323 -22.12 -38.24 -0.30
N GLY A 324 -22.32 -36.92 -0.13
CA GLY A 324 -23.39 -36.43 0.74
C GLY A 324 -24.70 -37.10 0.34
N LYS A 325 -25.52 -37.51 1.33
CA LYS A 325 -26.80 -38.24 1.17
C LYS A 325 -27.62 -37.66 0.01
N LEU A 326 -27.44 -38.22 -1.20
CA LEU A 326 -28.38 -38.08 -2.28
C LEU A 326 -29.55 -38.96 -1.85
N ALA A 327 -30.68 -38.31 -1.58
CA ALA A 327 -31.90 -38.95 -1.16
C ALA A 327 -32.20 -40.15 -2.08
N ASP A 328 -32.37 -41.30 -1.44
CA ASP A 328 -32.74 -42.57 -2.03
C ASP A 328 -34.13 -42.41 -2.66
N THR A 329 -34.17 -41.93 -3.90
CA THR A 329 -35.41 -41.79 -4.67
C THR A 329 -35.62 -43.13 -5.35
N LYS A 330 -36.11 -44.11 -4.57
CA LYS A 330 -36.59 -45.37 -5.13
C LYS A 330 -37.77 -45.06 -6.03
N THR A 331 -37.55 -45.33 -7.30
CA THR A 331 -38.49 -45.31 -8.39
C THR A 331 -39.62 -46.29 -8.07
N ILE A 332 -40.83 -45.78 -7.89
CA ILE A 332 -42.06 -46.57 -7.94
C ILE A 332 -42.15 -47.07 -9.39
N LYS A 333 -42.11 -48.39 -9.57
CA LYS A 333 -42.56 -49.05 -10.80
C LYS A 333 -43.96 -49.58 -10.52
N GLU A 334 -44.86 -49.20 -11.42
CA GLU A 334 -46.23 -49.70 -11.58
C GLU A 334 -46.29 -51.21 -11.74
#